data_AF-A0A3R9THN9-F1
#
_entry.id   AF-A0A3R9THN9-F1
#
_cell.length_a   1.000
_cell.length_b   1.000
_cell.length_c   1.000
_cell.angle_alpha   90.00
_cell.angle_beta   90.00
_cell.angle_gamma   90.00
#
_symmetry.space_group_name_H-M   'P 1'
#
loop_
_entity.id
_entity.type
_entity.pdbx_description
1 polymer ?
#
loop_
_entity_poly.entity_id
_entity_poly.type
_entity_poly.pdbx_seq_one_letter_code
_entity_poly.pdbx_strand_id
1 'polypeptide(L)'
;NHVGSLDAYVDGADEIDRHMHMIKGGGAALTREKIVASIAKKFVCIVDDSKWVDQLGRDFPLPVEVIPMARSAVARKLVSLGGDPVYREGVVTDNGNVILDVFNLNILNAIDLEKTINNIPGVVTNGIFALNPATIAIVATNDGIEERTAQ
;
A
#
# COMPACT_ATOMS: atom_id res chain seq x y z
N ASN A 1 -4.05 21.94 14.65
CA ASN A 1 -3.37 22.15 13.36
C ASN A 1 -2.02 22.85 13.53
N HIS A 2 -1.18 22.44 14.50
CA HIS A 2 0.08 23.16 14.84
C HIS A 2 1.36 22.42 14.41
N VAL A 3 1.22 21.30 13.70
CA VAL A 3 2.36 20.54 13.19
C VAL A 3 2.64 21.02 11.76
N GLY A 4 3.86 21.49 11.51
CA GLY A 4 4.32 21.91 10.19
C GLY A 4 4.60 20.73 9.25
N SER A 5 5.26 20.99 8.12
CA SER A 5 5.66 19.93 7.18
C SER A 5 6.66 18.96 7.83
N LEU A 6 6.49 17.65 7.60
CA LEU A 6 7.45 16.64 8.04
C LEU A 6 8.59 16.56 7.01
N ASP A 7 9.85 16.63 7.45
CA ASP A 7 10.98 16.60 6.51
C ASP A 7 11.18 15.21 5.89
N ALA A 8 10.99 14.16 6.69
CA ALA A 8 11.10 12.78 6.22
C ALA A 8 10.12 11.86 6.95
N TYR A 9 9.56 10.91 6.20
CA TYR A 9 8.85 9.75 6.69
C TYR A 9 9.69 8.51 6.35
N VAL A 10 9.92 7.66 7.35
CA VAL A 10 10.69 6.41 7.20
C VAL A 10 9.78 5.25 7.58
N ASP A 11 9.60 4.31 6.67
CA ASP A 11 8.70 3.17 6.88
C ASP A 11 9.07 1.99 5.96
N GLY A 12 8.56 0.81 6.25
CA GLY A 12 8.73 -0.38 5.42
C GLY A 12 7.66 -0.51 4.34
N ALA A 13 7.80 -1.55 3.51
CA ALA A 13 6.80 -1.98 2.54
C ALA A 13 6.67 -3.50 2.52
N ASP A 14 5.51 -3.99 2.08
CA ASP A 14 5.28 -5.42 1.84
C ASP A 14 5.86 -5.85 0.48
N GLU A 15 5.75 -4.96 -0.53
CA GLU A 15 6.42 -5.05 -1.84
C GLU A 15 6.81 -3.64 -2.32
N ILE A 16 7.89 -3.52 -3.09
CA ILE A 16 8.31 -2.29 -3.79
C ILE A 16 8.86 -2.63 -5.19
N ASP A 17 8.49 -1.81 -6.18
CA ASP A 17 8.99 -1.96 -7.56
C ASP A 17 10.06 -0.92 -7.94
N ARG A 18 10.63 -1.07 -9.14
CA ARG A 18 11.65 -0.15 -9.70
C ARG A 18 11.15 1.29 -9.89
N HIS A 19 9.84 1.52 -9.88
CA HIS A 19 9.23 2.85 -9.98
C HIS A 19 8.95 3.46 -8.60
N MET A 20 9.42 2.82 -7.52
CA MET A 20 9.16 3.18 -6.13
C MET A 20 7.69 3.07 -5.73
N HIS A 21 6.86 2.42 -6.55
CA HIS A 21 5.50 2.08 -6.15
C HIS A 21 5.56 0.92 -5.16
N MET A 22 4.68 0.95 -4.16
CA MET A 22 4.68 -0.05 -3.10
C MET A 22 3.32 -0.67 -2.89
N ILE A 23 3.30 -1.89 -2.36
CA ILE A 23 2.18 -2.39 -1.57
C ILE A 23 2.55 -2.28 -0.08
N LYS A 24 1.61 -1.74 0.70
CA LYS A 24 1.66 -1.63 2.15
C LYS A 24 0.33 -2.07 2.76
N GLY A 25 0.34 -2.38 4.05
CA GLY A 25 -0.86 -2.69 4.83
C GLY A 25 -0.91 -4.13 5.36
N GLY A 26 0.15 -4.92 5.19
CA GLY A 26 0.32 -6.18 5.92
C GLY A 26 0.14 -6.00 7.43
N GLY A 27 0.71 -4.93 7.98
CA GLY A 27 0.55 -4.53 9.39
C GLY A 27 -0.78 -3.85 9.76
N ALA A 28 -1.75 -3.75 8.85
CA ALA A 28 -3.07 -3.13 9.06
C ALA A 28 -3.07 -1.63 9.43
N ALA A 29 -1.99 -0.90 9.10
CA ALA A 29 -1.81 0.52 9.42
C ALA A 29 -1.90 1.47 8.19
N LEU A 30 -2.19 0.93 7.00
CA LEU A 30 -2.08 1.62 5.70
C LEU A 30 -2.71 3.01 5.64
N THR A 31 -3.87 3.24 6.27
CA THR A 31 -4.54 4.54 6.22
C THR A 31 -3.70 5.61 6.92
N ARG A 32 -3.17 5.33 8.11
CA ARG A 32 -2.37 6.30 8.87
C ARG A 32 -0.98 6.46 8.25
N GLU A 33 -0.38 5.37 7.79
CA GLU A 33 0.88 5.41 7.02
C GLU A 33 0.74 6.33 5.80
N LYS A 34 -0.34 6.20 5.03
CA LYS A 34 -0.58 7.05 3.85
C LYS A 34 -0.83 8.52 4.20
N ILE A 35 -1.51 8.79 5.32
CA ILE A 35 -1.67 10.16 5.84
C ILE A 35 -0.30 10.78 6.18
N VAL A 36 0.55 10.08 6.92
CA VAL A 36 1.86 10.62 7.32
C VAL A 36 2.78 10.78 6.11
N ALA A 37 2.79 9.82 5.18
CA ALA A 37 3.52 9.93 3.93
C ALA A 37 3.06 11.15 3.11
N SER A 38 1.77 11.51 3.13
CA SER A 38 1.23 12.64 2.35
C SER A 38 1.73 14.02 2.79
N ILE A 39 2.20 14.14 4.03
CA ILE A 39 2.70 15.40 4.61
C ILE A 39 4.22 15.46 4.73
N ALA A 40 4.91 14.40 4.30
CA ALA A 40 6.35 14.29 4.32
C ALA A 40 6.96 14.84 3.02
N LYS A 41 8.06 15.60 3.12
CA LYS A 41 8.82 16.06 1.95
C LYS A 41 9.61 14.93 1.29
N LYS A 42 10.05 13.95 2.09
CA LYS A 42 10.77 12.75 1.62
C LYS A 42 10.14 11.51 2.24
N PHE A 43 9.89 10.50 1.42
CA PHE A 43 9.53 9.17 1.90
C PHE A 43 10.72 8.25 1.65
N VAL A 44 11.34 7.78 2.73
CA VAL A 44 12.40 6.76 2.73
C VAL A 44 11.76 5.40 3.03
N CYS A 45 11.73 4.52 2.03
CA CYS A 45 11.33 3.13 2.24
C CYS A 45 12.52 2.29 2.70
N ILE A 46 12.37 1.48 3.74
CA ILE A 46 13.40 0.55 4.21
C ILE A 46 12.91 -0.90 4.09
N VAL A 47 13.62 -1.75 3.36
CA VAL A 47 13.21 -3.13 3.10
C VAL A 47 14.40 -4.07 3.00
N ASP A 48 14.17 -5.37 3.19
CA ASP A 48 15.09 -6.40 2.71
C ASP A 48 14.86 -6.70 1.22
N ASP A 49 15.85 -7.28 0.54
CA ASP A 49 15.80 -7.55 -0.90
C ASP A 49 14.63 -8.46 -1.32
N SER A 50 14.04 -9.25 -0.40
CA SER A 50 12.87 -10.07 -0.71
C SER A 50 11.60 -9.24 -0.98
N LYS A 51 11.58 -7.95 -0.65
CA LYS A 51 10.45 -7.05 -0.90
C LYS A 51 10.54 -6.37 -2.26
N TRP A 52 11.71 -6.42 -2.90
CA TRP A 52 11.92 -5.80 -4.19
C TRP A 52 11.40 -6.72 -5.30
N VAL A 53 10.40 -6.27 -6.05
CA VAL A 53 9.69 -7.07 -7.04
C VAL A 53 9.66 -6.41 -8.41
N ASP A 54 9.62 -7.22 -9.47
CA ASP A 54 9.45 -6.72 -10.83
C ASP A 54 8.01 -6.24 -11.10
N GLN A 55 7.04 -6.82 -10.40
CA GLN A 55 5.63 -6.49 -10.54
C GLN A 55 4.92 -6.63 -9.19
N LEU A 56 4.22 -5.56 -8.78
CA LEU A 56 3.39 -5.56 -7.57
C LEU A 56 2.21 -6.53 -7.65
N GLY A 57 1.81 -7.07 -6.50
CA GLY A 57 0.60 -7.87 -6.29
C GLY A 57 0.75 -9.35 -6.61
N ARG A 58 1.98 -9.83 -6.88
CA ARG A 58 2.23 -11.25 -7.18
C ARG A 58 2.47 -12.07 -5.93
N ASP A 59 3.36 -11.62 -5.06
CA ASP A 59 3.79 -12.39 -3.88
C ASP A 59 3.06 -11.92 -2.62
N PHE A 60 2.46 -10.72 -2.66
CA PHE A 60 1.69 -10.14 -1.57
C PHE A 60 0.29 -9.66 -2.02
N PRO A 61 -0.80 -10.00 -1.28
CA PRO A 61 -2.13 -9.52 -1.60
C PRO A 61 -2.27 -8.02 -1.32
N LEU A 62 -3.06 -7.31 -2.12
CA LEU A 62 -3.31 -5.88 -1.89
C LEU A 62 -4.27 -5.67 -0.71
N PRO A 63 -3.87 -5.03 0.40
CA PRO A 63 -4.79 -4.70 1.49
C PRO A 63 -5.67 -3.50 1.12
N VAL A 64 -6.98 -3.59 1.42
CA VAL A 64 -7.94 -2.49 1.25
C VAL A 64 -8.70 -2.30 2.55
N GLU A 65 -8.56 -1.13 3.17
CA GLU A 65 -9.31 -0.75 4.37
C GLU A 65 -10.73 -0.29 3.98
N VAL A 66 -11.74 -0.88 4.61
CA VAL A 66 -13.15 -0.77 4.21
C VAL A 66 -14.03 -0.51 5.42
N ILE A 67 -15.00 0.40 5.27
CA ILE A 67 -16.06 0.62 6.26
C ILE A 67 -16.79 -0.71 6.51
N PRO A 68 -16.98 -1.18 7.77
CA PRO A 68 -17.49 -2.52 8.04
C PRO A 68 -18.80 -2.88 7.33
N MET A 69 -19.77 -1.97 7.29
CA MET A 69 -21.05 -2.20 6.61
C MET A 69 -20.92 -2.32 5.08
N ALA A 70 -19.85 -1.81 4.48
CA ALA A 70 -19.61 -1.81 3.04
C ALA A 70 -18.86 -3.06 2.55
N ARG A 71 -18.36 -3.93 3.46
CA ARG A 71 -17.50 -5.09 3.15
C ARG A 71 -17.95 -5.86 1.90
N SER A 72 -19.20 -6.30 1.87
CA SER A 72 -19.72 -7.12 0.76
C SER A 72 -19.88 -6.33 -0.55
N ALA A 73 -20.18 -5.03 -0.48
CA ALA A 73 -20.30 -4.20 -1.67
C ALA A 73 -18.94 -3.89 -2.29
N VAL A 74 -17.94 -3.56 -1.46
CA VAL A 74 -16.57 -3.33 -1.91
C VAL A 74 -15.95 -4.61 -2.45
N ALA A 75 -16.13 -5.75 -1.78
CA ALA A 75 -15.64 -7.05 -2.26
C ALA A 75 -16.13 -7.35 -3.68
N ARG A 76 -17.42 -7.17 -3.99
CA ARG A 76 -17.94 -7.37 -5.35
C ARG A 76 -17.30 -6.45 -6.39
N LYS A 77 -16.96 -5.22 -6.02
CA LYS A 77 -16.25 -4.29 -6.91
C LYS A 77 -14.81 -4.75 -7.15
N LEU A 78 -14.11 -5.21 -6.12
CA LEU A 78 -12.76 -5.76 -6.25
C LEU A 78 -12.75 -7.03 -7.13
N VAL A 79 -13.77 -7.90 -7.00
CA VAL A 79 -13.97 -9.03 -7.93
C VAL A 79 -14.16 -8.55 -9.37
N SER A 80 -14.94 -7.50 -9.60
CA SER A 80 -15.11 -6.96 -10.97
C SER A 80 -13.84 -6.33 -11.56
N LEU A 81 -12.85 -6.01 -10.72
CA LEU A 81 -11.51 -5.58 -11.15
C LEU A 81 -10.57 -6.77 -11.38
N GLY A 82 -11.05 -8.00 -11.20
CA GLY A 82 -10.30 -9.24 -11.43
C GLY A 82 -9.53 -9.77 -10.22
N GLY A 83 -9.77 -9.24 -9.02
CA GLY A 83 -9.12 -9.71 -7.79
C GLY A 83 -10.00 -10.65 -6.96
N ASP A 84 -9.37 -11.39 -6.05
CA ASP A 84 -10.01 -12.31 -5.12
C ASP A 84 -9.93 -11.74 -3.68
N PRO A 85 -10.92 -10.96 -3.24
CA PRO A 85 -10.89 -10.32 -1.92
C PRO A 85 -11.21 -11.32 -0.80
N VAL A 86 -10.32 -11.39 0.18
CA VAL A 86 -10.47 -12.18 1.41
C VAL A 86 -10.57 -11.24 2.60
N TYR A 87 -11.58 -11.46 3.45
CA TYR A 87 -11.71 -10.70 4.69
C TYR A 87 -10.61 -11.11 5.68
N ARG A 88 -9.86 -10.13 6.19
CA ARG A 88 -8.85 -10.36 7.22
C ARG A 88 -9.54 -10.54 8.58
N GLU A 89 -9.86 -11.79 8.91
CA GLU A 89 -10.66 -12.12 10.09
C GLU A 89 -9.97 -11.72 11.41
N GLY A 90 -10.76 -11.21 12.35
CA GLY A 90 -10.28 -10.79 13.66
C GLY A 90 -9.46 -9.49 13.68
N VAL A 91 -9.19 -8.87 12.53
CA VAL A 91 -8.42 -7.63 12.43
C VAL A 91 -9.36 -6.42 12.34
N VAL A 92 -9.12 -5.45 13.22
CA VAL A 92 -9.74 -4.12 13.19
C VAL A 92 -8.61 -3.11 13.17
N THR A 93 -8.64 -2.18 12.22
CA THR A 93 -7.60 -1.13 12.11
C THR A 93 -7.75 -0.13 13.25
N ASP A 94 -6.72 0.70 13.46
CA ASP A 94 -6.79 1.82 14.41
C ASP A 94 -7.95 2.79 14.15
N ASN A 95 -8.55 2.76 12.95
CA ASN A 95 -9.66 3.62 12.55
C ASN A 95 -11.03 2.92 12.70
N GLY A 96 -11.07 1.70 13.27
CA GLY A 96 -12.29 0.93 13.48
C GLY A 96 -12.82 0.23 12.22
N ASN A 97 -12.00 0.11 11.18
CA ASN A 97 -12.39 -0.48 9.91
C ASN A 97 -11.89 -1.92 9.76
N VAL A 98 -12.38 -2.61 8.73
CA VAL A 98 -11.95 -3.95 8.35
C VAL A 98 -11.02 -3.90 7.14
N ILE A 99 -10.25 -4.98 6.92
CA ILE A 99 -9.40 -5.12 5.73
C ILE A 99 -9.92 -6.25 4.83
N LEU A 100 -9.91 -5.99 3.53
CA LEU A 100 -9.98 -6.99 2.47
C LEU A 100 -8.59 -7.14 1.84
N ASP A 101 -8.00 -8.32 1.94
CA ASP A 101 -6.77 -8.69 1.25
C ASP A 101 -7.12 -9.23 -0.14
N VAL A 102 -6.68 -8.54 -1.19
CA VAL A 102 -7.07 -8.85 -2.57
C VAL A 102 -5.96 -9.61 -3.27
N PHE A 103 -6.18 -10.88 -3.50
CA PHE A 103 -5.26 -11.76 -4.24
C PHE A 103 -5.51 -11.67 -5.74
N ASN A 104 -4.56 -12.15 -6.54
CA ASN A 104 -4.68 -12.33 -8.00
C ASN A 104 -5.08 -11.06 -8.77
N LEU A 105 -4.83 -9.87 -8.20
CA LEU A 105 -5.14 -8.60 -8.85
C LEU A 105 -3.96 -8.19 -9.73
N ASN A 106 -4.22 -7.95 -11.02
CA ASN A 106 -3.16 -7.57 -11.94
C ASN A 106 -2.81 -6.07 -11.83
N ILE A 107 -1.70 -5.75 -11.14
CA ILE A 107 -1.25 -4.38 -10.91
C ILE A 107 -0.22 -3.97 -11.97
N LEU A 108 -0.65 -3.82 -13.23
CA LEU A 108 0.22 -3.32 -14.31
C LEU A 108 0.40 -1.79 -14.27
N ASN A 109 -0.64 -1.08 -13.83
CA ASN A 109 -0.63 0.37 -13.70
C ASN A 109 -1.12 0.72 -12.29
N ALA A 110 -0.17 0.80 -11.36
CA ALA A 110 -0.43 1.02 -9.94
C ALA A 110 -1.15 2.35 -9.68
N ILE A 111 -0.77 3.41 -10.40
CA ILE A 111 -1.35 4.76 -10.29
C ILE A 111 -2.85 4.73 -10.64
N ASP A 112 -3.21 4.15 -11.78
CA ASP A 112 -4.60 4.12 -12.22
C ASP A 112 -5.43 3.18 -11.35
N LEU A 113 -4.89 2.03 -10.95
CA LEU A 113 -5.59 1.13 -10.03
C LEU A 113 -5.81 1.76 -8.65
N GLU A 114 -4.82 2.47 -8.11
CA GLU A 114 -4.96 3.22 -6.85
C GLU A 114 -6.10 4.24 -6.94
N LYS A 115 -6.16 5.02 -8.03
CA LYS A 115 -7.27 5.97 -8.28
C LYS A 115 -8.61 5.27 -8.43
N THR A 116 -8.66 4.16 -9.16
CA THR A 116 -9.90 3.39 -9.36
C THR A 116 -10.44 2.89 -8.03
N ILE A 117 -9.60 2.29 -7.19
CA ILE A 117 -10.03 1.75 -5.88
C ILE A 117 -10.43 2.88 -4.92
N ASN A 118 -9.73 4.03 -4.94
CA ASN A 118 -10.08 5.21 -4.15
C ASN A 118 -11.51 5.72 -4.44
N ASN A 119 -12.05 5.46 -5.63
CA ASN A 119 -13.40 5.90 -6.02
C ASN A 119 -14.51 4.88 -5.73
N ILE A 120 -14.21 3.76 -5.05
CA ILE A 120 -15.21 2.77 -4.65
C ILE A 120 -15.87 3.22 -3.32
N PRO A 121 -17.19 3.49 -3.27
CA PRO A 121 -17.85 3.87 -2.03
C PRO A 121 -17.69 2.81 -0.93
N GLY A 122 -17.22 3.25 0.25
CA GLY A 122 -16.94 2.38 1.39
C GLY A 122 -15.48 1.99 1.55
N VAL A 123 -14.63 2.22 0.54
CA VAL A 123 -13.17 2.18 0.71
C VAL A 123 -12.73 3.40 1.51
N VAL A 124 -11.89 3.17 2.52
CA VAL A 124 -11.23 4.22 3.31
C VAL A 124 -9.85 4.51 2.73
N THR A 125 -9.07 3.46 2.45
CA THR A 125 -7.76 3.55 1.79
C THR A 125 -7.43 2.19 1.17
N ASN A 126 -6.60 2.17 0.13
CA ASN A 126 -6.00 0.95 -0.41
C ASN A 126 -4.47 0.98 -0.24
N GLY A 127 -3.87 -0.21 -0.20
CA GLY A 127 -2.45 -0.42 0.10
C GLY A 127 -1.48 -0.08 -1.01
N ILE A 128 -1.93 0.38 -2.19
CA ILE A 128 -1.02 0.83 -3.26
C ILE A 128 -0.50 2.21 -2.90
N PHE A 129 0.81 2.42 -2.84
CA PHE A 129 1.42 3.75 -2.67
C PHE A 129 2.12 4.12 -3.97
N ALA A 130 1.35 4.60 -4.95
CA ALA A 130 1.86 4.95 -6.29
C ALA A 130 1.62 6.43 -6.63
N LEU A 131 0.53 7.03 -6.13
CA LEU A 131 0.29 8.47 -6.24
C LEU A 131 1.26 9.31 -5.40
N ASN A 132 1.74 8.73 -4.30
CA ASN A 132 2.79 9.28 -3.44
C ASN A 132 3.82 8.17 -3.15
N PRO A 133 4.68 7.85 -4.13
CA PRO A 133 5.64 6.76 -4.02
C PRO A 133 6.78 7.11 -3.06
N ALA A 134 7.64 6.12 -2.76
CA ALA A 134 8.87 6.40 -2.04
C ALA A 134 9.79 7.31 -2.86
N THR A 135 10.50 8.22 -2.19
CA THR A 135 11.53 9.05 -2.82
C THR A 135 12.83 8.26 -3.01
N ILE A 136 13.19 7.46 -2.01
CA ILE A 136 14.34 6.57 -2.00
C ILE A 136 13.95 5.24 -1.31
N ALA A 137 14.61 4.16 -1.71
CA ALA A 137 14.55 2.88 -1.03
C ALA A 137 15.94 2.50 -0.52
N ILE A 138 16.03 2.11 0.76
CA ILE A 138 17.21 1.53 1.36
C ILE A 138 16.98 0.03 1.44
N VAL A 139 17.70 -0.74 0.63
CA VAL A 139 17.50 -2.17 0.46
C VAL A 139 18.66 -2.93 1.12
N ALA A 140 18.33 -3.79 2.09
CA ALA A 140 19.30 -4.71 2.68
C ALA A 140 19.45 -5.96 1.81
N THR A 141 20.63 -6.13 1.22
CA THR A 141 21.01 -7.30 0.40
C THR A 141 22.04 -8.16 1.14
N ASN A 142 22.39 -9.32 0.58
CA ASN A 142 23.46 -10.15 1.14
C ASN A 142 24.84 -9.49 1.04
N ASP A 143 25.01 -8.51 0.13
CA ASP A 143 26.27 -7.81 -0.12
C ASP A 143 26.37 -6.47 0.64
N GLY A 144 25.33 -6.08 1.38
CA GLY A 144 25.29 -4.86 2.18
C GLY A 144 24.00 -4.08 2.02
N ILE A 145 24.10 -2.76 2.17
CA ILE A 145 22.96 -1.84 2.04
C ILE A 145 23.09 -1.08 0.72
N GLU A 146 22.04 -1.10 -0.08
CA GLU A 146 21.93 -0.36 -1.34
C GLU A 146 20.91 0.77 -1.22
N GLU A 147 21.26 1.95 -1.74
CA GLU A 147 20.30 3.04 -1.96
C GLU A 147 19.80 2.97 -3.40
N ARG A 148 18.48 2.88 -3.58
CA ARG A 148 17.81 2.82 -4.90
C ARG A 148 16.85 4.02 -5.04
N THR A 149 16.78 4.58 -6.24
CA THR A 149 15.84 5.64 -6.65
C THR A 149 15.01 5.18 -7.84
N ALA A 150 13.90 5.86 -8.11
CA ALA A 150 13.11 5.59 -9.33
C ALA A 150 13.99 5.69 -10.59
N GLN A 151 13.82 4.73 -11.50
CA GLN A 151 14.43 4.72 -12.84
C GLN A 151 13.51 5.35 -13.88
#